data_AF-A0A1R1LAK2-F1
#
_entry.id   AF-A0A1R1LAK2-F1
#
_cell.length_a   1.000
_cell.length_b   1.000
_cell.length_c   1.000
_cell.angle_alpha   90.00
_cell.angle_beta   90.00
_cell.angle_gamma   90.00
#
_symmetry.space_group_name_H-M   'P 1'
#
loop_
_entity.id
_entity.type
_entity.pdbx_description
1 polymer ?
#
loop_
_entity_poly.entity_id
_entity_poly.type
_entity_poly.pdbx_seq_one_letter_code
_entity_poly.pdbx_strand_id
1 'polypeptide(L)'
;MIITWGSEYIGHVGFTANPEDYDAEPPIRSLWFDAGPVAMNADREAVALALTFGRYASGRFQVVHKFSPVVAHAIEASMQPVWTTPSPIEYYPKALPIGSRTLDVHWTDEPAPSLNLGNEAQLAIQRSDRSAGSMRGLNRMTLSSNAWLHADTRGSELVQIFPLIAVAVLFAEDLNADVLRIRGQFDESSDEWINLVRLLATARLGITQVPA
;
A
#
# COMPACT_ATOMS: atom_id res chain seq x y z
N MET A 1 16.70 -7.37 0.96
CA MET A 1 15.80 -6.65 1.88
C MET A 1 14.82 -7.61 2.51
N ILE A 2 14.81 -7.66 3.84
CA ILE A 2 13.90 -8.52 4.63
C ILE A 2 12.94 -7.65 5.43
N ILE A 3 11.65 -7.82 5.18
CA ILE A 3 10.57 -7.10 5.87
C ILE A 3 9.95 -8.01 6.92
N THR A 4 9.81 -7.47 8.13
CA THR A 4 9.22 -8.17 9.27
C THR A 4 8.00 -7.42 9.79
N TRP A 5 6.97 -8.15 10.19
CA TRP A 5 5.83 -7.57 10.91
C TRP A 5 6.18 -7.35 12.37
N GLY A 6 5.84 -6.18 12.90
CA GLY A 6 5.94 -5.84 14.31
C GLY A 6 4.63 -5.27 14.83
N SER A 7 4.13 -5.83 15.92
CA SER A 7 3.12 -5.17 16.76
C SER A 7 3.82 -4.69 18.02
N GLU A 8 4.02 -3.38 18.16
CA GLU A 8 4.59 -2.83 19.38
C GLU A 8 3.52 -2.76 20.47
N TYR A 9 3.92 -2.99 21.72
CA TYR A 9 3.08 -2.77 22.91
C TYR A 9 2.60 -1.31 23.06
N ILE A 10 3.10 -0.40 22.23
CA ILE A 10 2.90 1.06 22.26
C ILE A 10 1.67 1.47 21.43
N GLY A 11 0.93 0.52 20.85
CA GLY A 11 -0.33 0.79 20.13
C GLY A 11 -0.16 1.04 18.63
N HIS A 12 1.05 0.93 18.10
CA HIS A 12 1.31 0.91 16.67
C HIS A 12 1.57 -0.51 16.20
N VAL A 13 1.15 -0.79 14.96
CA VAL A 13 1.46 -2.03 14.28
C VAL A 13 1.94 -1.70 12.86
N GLY A 14 2.75 -2.58 12.29
CA GLY A 14 3.24 -2.37 10.94
C GLY A 14 4.43 -3.24 10.57
N PHE A 15 5.26 -2.71 9.68
CA PHE A 15 6.35 -3.41 9.02
C PHE A 15 7.67 -2.69 9.25
N THR A 16 8.73 -3.48 9.42
CA THR A 16 10.10 -2.98 9.50
C THR A 16 10.92 -3.61 8.39
N ALA A 17 11.50 -2.77 7.55
CA ALA A 17 12.44 -3.13 6.51
C ALA A 17 13.86 -3.25 7.09
N ASN A 18 14.50 -4.39 6.83
CA ASN A 18 15.89 -4.66 7.19
C ASN A 18 16.69 -4.80 5.88
N PRO A 19 17.44 -3.76 5.48
CA PRO A 19 18.34 -3.83 4.34
C PRO A 19 19.42 -4.90 4.54
N GLU A 20 19.71 -5.64 3.49
CA GLU A 20 20.86 -6.55 3.34
C GLU A 20 22.01 -5.81 2.63
N ASP A 21 23.17 -6.44 2.52
CA ASP A 21 24.43 -5.81 2.09
C ASP A 21 24.38 -5.07 0.74
N TYR A 22 23.50 -5.50 -0.17
CA TYR A 22 23.36 -4.90 -1.52
C TYR A 22 22.16 -3.96 -1.67
N ASP A 23 21.32 -3.84 -0.64
CA ASP A 23 20.17 -2.94 -0.66
C ASP A 23 20.60 -1.49 -0.43
N ALA A 24 19.75 -0.57 -0.87
CA ALA A 24 19.85 0.82 -0.42
C ALA A 24 19.23 0.98 0.97
N GLU A 25 19.72 1.98 1.72
CA GLU A 25 19.21 2.32 3.04
C GLU A 25 17.96 3.21 2.91
N PRO A 26 16.77 2.77 3.35
CA PRO A 26 15.59 3.63 3.36
C PRO A 26 15.74 4.71 4.43
N PRO A 27 15.29 5.96 4.19
CA PRO A 27 15.35 7.03 5.20
C PRO A 27 14.65 6.66 6.50
N ILE A 28 13.51 5.96 6.40
CA ILE A 28 12.77 5.39 7.50
C ILE A 28 12.61 3.89 7.25
N ARG A 29 12.98 3.07 8.23
CA ARG A 29 12.88 1.60 8.12
C ARG A 29 11.50 1.06 8.46
N SER A 30 10.70 1.79 9.23
CA SER A 30 9.39 1.31 9.70
C SER A 30 8.23 2.00 8.98
N LEU A 31 7.28 1.22 8.49
CA LEU A 31 5.95 1.68 8.08
C LEU A 31 4.97 1.23 9.15
N TRP A 32 4.31 2.15 9.82
CA TRP A 32 3.38 1.83 10.90
C TRP A 32 2.09 2.63 10.82
N PHE A 33 1.09 2.11 11.51
CA PHE A 33 -0.25 2.64 11.60
C PHE A 33 -0.86 2.33 12.97
N ASP A 34 -1.78 3.17 13.40
CA ASP A 34 -2.35 3.15 14.77
C ASP A 34 -3.42 2.08 14.97
N ALA A 35 -3.85 1.39 13.91
CA ALA A 35 -4.65 0.19 14.00
C ALA A 35 -4.31 -0.75 12.86
N GLY A 36 -4.20 -2.04 13.16
CA GLY A 36 -3.91 -3.06 12.16
C GLY A 36 -5.08 -3.38 11.25
N PRO A 37 -4.82 -3.76 9.99
CA PRO A 37 -5.86 -4.34 9.15
C PRO A 37 -6.37 -5.63 9.80
N VAL A 38 -7.68 -5.81 9.81
CA VAL A 38 -8.33 -7.01 10.38
C VAL A 38 -8.22 -8.17 9.40
N ALA A 39 -8.49 -7.91 8.12
CA ALA A 39 -8.33 -8.83 7.02
C ALA A 39 -7.11 -8.41 6.19
N MET A 40 -5.98 -9.09 6.41
CA MET A 40 -4.73 -8.82 5.68
C MET A 40 -4.48 -9.93 4.66
N ASN A 41 -4.82 -9.66 3.40
CA ASN A 41 -4.48 -10.54 2.30
C ASN A 41 -2.98 -10.44 1.95
N ALA A 42 -2.30 -11.59 1.84
CA ALA A 42 -0.86 -11.65 1.60
C ALA A 42 -0.43 -11.05 0.25
N ASP A 43 -1.27 -11.14 -0.79
CA ASP A 43 -0.97 -10.54 -2.10
C ASP A 43 -1.06 -9.01 -2.02
N ARG A 44 -2.09 -8.48 -1.36
CA ARG A 44 -2.23 -7.03 -1.08
C ARG A 44 -1.09 -6.53 -0.20
N GLU A 45 -0.69 -7.30 0.82
CA GLU A 45 0.46 -6.99 1.65
C GLU A 45 1.75 -6.89 0.82
N ALA A 46 2.04 -7.89 -0.01
CA ALA A 46 3.26 -7.91 -0.82
C ALA A 46 3.31 -6.70 -1.77
N VAL A 47 2.18 -6.35 -2.39
CA VAL A 47 2.05 -5.15 -3.23
C VAL A 47 2.30 -3.87 -2.43
N ALA A 48 1.67 -3.72 -1.25
CA ALA A 48 1.86 -2.55 -0.39
C ALA A 48 3.33 -2.37 0.03
N LEU A 49 3.99 -3.48 0.38
CA LEU A 49 5.40 -3.47 0.77
C LEU A 49 6.32 -3.16 -0.42
N ALA A 50 6.01 -3.66 -1.61
CA ALA A 50 6.73 -3.31 -2.83
C ALA A 50 6.58 -1.80 -3.16
N LEU A 51 5.39 -1.24 -3.03
CA LEU A 51 5.15 0.20 -3.22
C LEU A 51 5.91 1.08 -2.22
N THR A 52 6.07 0.61 -0.98
CA THR A 52 6.72 1.38 0.09
C THR A 52 8.25 1.27 0.04
N PHE A 53 8.76 0.03 0.01
CA PHE A 53 10.18 -0.29 0.21
C PHE A 53 10.87 -0.78 -1.06
N GLY A 54 10.12 -1.13 -2.10
CA GLY A 54 10.64 -1.80 -3.28
C GLY A 54 11.83 -1.12 -3.95
N ARG A 55 11.79 0.21 -4.05
CA ARG A 55 12.86 1.02 -4.65
C ARG A 55 14.22 0.92 -3.94
N TYR A 56 14.25 0.46 -2.69
CA TYR A 56 15.48 0.27 -1.93
C TYR A 56 15.99 -1.17 -1.99
N ALA A 57 15.20 -2.09 -2.55
CA ALA A 57 15.55 -3.50 -2.60
C ALA A 57 16.44 -3.82 -3.80
N SER A 58 17.43 -4.68 -3.58
CA SER A 58 18.30 -5.28 -4.59
C SER A 58 18.60 -6.73 -4.19
N GLY A 59 18.48 -7.66 -5.14
CA GLY A 59 18.64 -9.08 -4.84
C GLY A 59 17.40 -9.66 -4.15
N ARG A 60 17.46 -10.02 -2.88
CA ARG A 60 16.32 -10.67 -2.19
C ARG A 60 15.28 -9.63 -1.76
N PHE A 61 14.00 -9.85 -2.05
CA PHE A 61 12.92 -9.03 -1.48
C PHE A 61 11.98 -9.95 -0.71
N GLN A 62 12.13 -10.00 0.61
CA GLN A 62 11.35 -10.89 1.46
C GLN A 62 10.26 -10.12 2.22
N VAL A 63 9.01 -10.53 2.03
CA VAL A 63 7.85 -10.05 2.80
C VAL A 63 7.44 -11.07 3.88
N VAL A 64 6.45 -10.73 4.70
CA VAL A 64 6.10 -11.50 5.90
C VAL A 64 5.34 -12.77 5.55
N HIS A 65 4.30 -12.65 4.71
CA HIS A 65 3.43 -13.77 4.34
C HIS A 65 3.70 -14.29 2.94
N LYS A 66 3.38 -15.57 2.70
CA LYS A 66 3.49 -16.16 1.37
C LYS A 66 2.40 -15.65 0.43
N PHE A 67 2.81 -15.13 -0.71
CA PHE A 67 1.94 -14.53 -1.73
C PHE A 67 2.05 -15.27 -3.06
N SER A 68 1.15 -14.96 -4.01
CA SER A 68 1.02 -15.70 -5.25
C SER A 68 2.19 -15.47 -6.24
N PRO A 69 2.49 -16.44 -7.13
CA PRO A 69 3.56 -16.31 -8.11
C PRO A 69 3.33 -15.16 -9.10
N VAL A 70 2.06 -14.83 -9.38
CA VAL A 70 1.69 -13.73 -10.28
C VAL A 70 2.08 -12.38 -9.69
N VAL A 71 1.86 -12.19 -8.39
CA VAL A 71 2.30 -11.00 -7.66
C VAL A 71 3.82 -10.93 -7.62
N ALA A 72 4.52 -12.06 -7.41
CA ALA A 72 5.99 -12.10 -7.46
C ALA A 72 6.54 -11.62 -8.80
N HIS A 73 5.97 -12.11 -9.89
CA HIS A 73 6.37 -11.68 -11.23
C HIS A 73 6.10 -10.19 -11.48
N ALA A 74 4.95 -9.67 -11.03
CA ALA A 74 4.63 -8.24 -11.18
C ALA A 74 5.53 -7.34 -10.34
N ILE A 75 5.87 -7.75 -9.10
CA ILE A 75 6.84 -7.05 -8.25
C ILE A 75 8.21 -7.01 -8.95
N GLU A 76 8.73 -8.14 -9.42
CA GLU A 76 10.00 -8.21 -10.15
C GLU A 76 10.01 -7.34 -11.41
N ALA A 77 8.91 -7.34 -12.17
CA ALA A 77 8.78 -6.49 -13.36
C ALA A 77 8.75 -5.00 -13.00
N SER A 78 8.09 -4.62 -11.90
CA SER A 78 8.00 -3.23 -11.45
C SER A 78 9.32 -2.66 -10.91
N MET A 79 10.25 -3.54 -10.51
CA MET A 79 11.56 -3.16 -9.93
C MET A 79 12.69 -3.12 -10.97
N GLN A 80 12.41 -3.44 -12.23
CA GLN A 80 13.38 -3.33 -13.31
C GLN A 80 13.92 -1.88 -13.42
N PRO A 81 15.22 -1.70 -13.73
CA PRO A 81 16.19 -2.71 -14.15
C PRO A 81 16.92 -3.42 -13.00
N VAL A 82 16.60 -3.11 -11.74
CA VAL A 82 17.25 -3.73 -10.59
C VAL A 82 16.76 -5.16 -10.46
N TRP A 83 17.69 -6.11 -10.40
CA TRP A 83 17.32 -7.50 -10.20
C TRP A 83 16.82 -7.72 -8.77
N THR A 84 15.59 -8.21 -8.66
CA THR A 84 14.98 -8.54 -7.38
C THR A 84 14.33 -9.91 -7.43
N THR A 85 14.33 -10.63 -6.30
CA THR A 85 13.78 -11.97 -6.12
C THR A 85 12.73 -11.93 -5.01
N PRO A 86 11.47 -11.65 -5.34
CA PRO A 86 10.38 -11.60 -4.38
C PRO A 86 10.15 -12.95 -3.71
N SER A 87 9.99 -12.95 -2.39
CA SER A 87 9.81 -14.15 -1.56
C SER A 87 9.03 -13.82 -0.27
N PRO A 88 8.40 -14.80 0.40
CA PRO A 88 8.22 -16.19 0.00
C PRO A 88 7.00 -16.38 -0.92
N ILE A 89 7.09 -17.34 -1.85
CA ILE A 89 6.00 -17.65 -2.82
C ILE A 89 5.15 -18.81 -2.30
N GLU A 90 3.82 -18.68 -2.43
CA GLU A 90 2.86 -19.77 -2.24
C GLU A 90 2.43 -20.38 -3.58
N TYR A 91 2.61 -21.69 -3.74
CA TYR A 91 2.20 -22.40 -4.98
C TYR A 91 0.81 -23.04 -4.90
N TYR A 92 0.12 -22.92 -3.75
CA TYR A 92 -1.25 -23.38 -3.60
C TYR A 92 -2.26 -22.32 -4.03
N PRO A 93 -3.33 -22.70 -4.75
CA PRO A 93 -4.40 -21.78 -5.11
C PRO A 93 -5.04 -21.16 -3.86
N LYS A 94 -5.22 -19.84 -3.87
CA LYS A 94 -5.91 -19.08 -2.81
C LYS A 94 -7.08 -18.31 -3.40
N ALA A 95 -8.14 -18.16 -2.61
CA ALA A 95 -9.23 -17.27 -2.98
C ALA A 95 -8.71 -15.83 -2.98
N LEU A 96 -8.97 -15.11 -4.07
CA LEU A 96 -8.73 -13.68 -4.11
C LEU A 96 -9.78 -12.96 -3.27
N PRO A 97 -9.43 -11.88 -2.57
CA PRO A 97 -10.39 -11.09 -1.82
C PRO A 97 -11.51 -10.64 -2.76
N ILE A 98 -12.75 -10.60 -2.26
CA ILE A 98 -13.92 -10.20 -3.04
C ILE A 98 -14.40 -8.90 -2.43
N GLY A 99 -14.11 -7.78 -3.08
CA GLY A 99 -14.69 -6.49 -2.81
C GLY A 99 -15.80 -6.16 -3.80
N SER A 100 -16.63 -5.20 -3.45
CA SER A 100 -17.60 -4.62 -4.39
C SER A 100 -17.56 -3.09 -4.40
N ARG A 101 -16.90 -2.47 -3.41
CA ARG A 101 -16.92 -1.02 -3.22
C ARG A 101 -15.76 -0.33 -3.91
N THR A 102 -15.96 0.96 -4.16
CA THR A 102 -14.87 1.89 -4.46
C THR A 102 -14.40 2.54 -3.16
N LEU A 103 -13.09 2.56 -2.93
CA LEU A 103 -12.47 3.19 -1.78
C LEU A 103 -11.91 4.55 -2.15
N ASP A 104 -12.55 5.61 -1.68
CA ASP A 104 -12.02 6.97 -1.77
C ASP A 104 -10.90 7.14 -0.73
N VAL A 105 -9.68 7.36 -1.21
CA VAL A 105 -8.48 7.52 -0.37
C VAL A 105 -8.17 9.00 -0.20
N HIS A 106 -8.07 9.44 1.05
CA HIS A 106 -7.79 10.81 1.44
C HIS A 106 -6.56 10.87 2.33
N TRP A 107 -5.65 11.81 2.06
CA TRP A 107 -4.43 12.01 2.85
C TRP A 107 -4.10 13.48 3.13
N THR A 108 -4.93 14.38 2.62
CA THR A 108 -4.87 15.82 2.91
C THR A 108 -5.81 16.14 4.06
N ASP A 109 -5.54 17.25 4.77
CA ASP A 109 -6.45 17.78 5.80
C ASP A 109 -7.76 18.34 5.22
N GLU A 110 -8.01 18.12 3.93
CA GLU A 110 -9.25 18.54 3.28
C GLU A 110 -10.44 17.74 3.84
N PRO A 111 -11.59 18.40 3.99
CA PRO A 111 -12.79 17.72 4.43
C PRO A 111 -13.10 16.58 3.46
N ALA A 112 -13.18 15.37 4.00
CA ALA A 112 -13.64 14.21 3.24
C ALA A 112 -14.97 14.57 2.57
N PRO A 113 -15.12 14.32 1.26
CA PRO A 113 -16.37 14.59 0.56
C PRO A 113 -17.49 13.86 1.29
N SER A 114 -18.68 14.46 1.31
CA SER A 114 -19.85 13.79 1.89
C SER A 114 -20.01 12.43 1.22
N LEU A 115 -19.97 11.35 2.01
CA LEU A 115 -20.27 10.00 1.52
C LEU A 115 -21.62 10.04 0.81
N ASN A 116 -21.63 9.71 -0.47
CA ASN A 116 -22.88 9.25 -1.06
C ASN A 116 -23.22 7.93 -0.37
N LEU A 117 -24.46 7.76 0.10
CA LEU A 117 -24.95 6.57 0.81
C LEU A 117 -25.05 5.32 -0.11
N GLY A 118 -24.07 5.10 -0.98
CA GLY A 118 -24.01 4.03 -1.96
C GLY A 118 -22.85 3.05 -1.72
N ASN A 119 -22.28 2.57 -2.82
CA ASN A 119 -21.24 1.54 -2.86
C ASN A 119 -19.81 2.09 -2.68
N GLU A 120 -19.68 3.16 -1.90
CA GLU A 120 -18.44 3.90 -1.66
C GLU A 120 -18.01 3.71 -0.20
N ALA A 121 -16.71 3.55 0.00
CA ALA A 121 -16.07 3.56 1.30
C ALA A 121 -15.00 4.65 1.32
N GLN A 122 -14.63 5.12 2.50
CA GLN A 122 -13.62 6.16 2.67
C GLN A 122 -12.49 5.69 3.57
N LEU A 123 -11.26 5.95 3.15
CA LEU A 123 -10.07 5.82 3.98
C LEU A 123 -9.37 7.17 4.08
N ALA A 124 -9.33 7.73 5.28
CA ALA A 124 -8.56 8.93 5.58
C ALA A 124 -7.27 8.53 6.30
N ILE A 125 -6.14 8.71 5.63
CA ILE A 125 -4.79 8.47 6.14
C ILE A 125 -4.25 9.80 6.64
N GLN A 126 -4.20 9.96 7.95
CA GLN A 126 -3.70 11.17 8.59
C GLN A 126 -2.23 11.03 8.94
N ARG A 127 -1.52 12.16 8.96
CA ARG A 127 -0.12 12.17 9.36
C ARG A 127 0.00 11.99 10.86
N SER A 128 0.85 11.05 11.25
CA SER A 128 1.07 10.72 12.65
C SER A 128 1.74 11.80 13.51
N ASP A 129 2.27 12.87 12.91
CA ASP A 129 2.76 14.04 13.64
C ASP A 129 1.65 15.04 14.02
N ARG A 130 0.45 14.87 13.45
CA ARG A 130 -0.72 15.77 13.64
C ARG A 130 -1.90 15.10 14.32
N SER A 131 -2.04 13.79 14.14
CA SER A 131 -3.11 12.99 14.70
C SER A 131 -2.56 11.69 15.28
N ALA A 132 -3.30 11.14 16.24
CA ALA A 132 -3.03 9.82 16.79
C ALA A 132 -4.35 9.05 16.95
N GLY A 133 -4.26 7.74 16.88
CA GLY A 133 -5.35 6.80 16.90
C GLY A 133 -5.91 6.47 15.53
N SER A 134 -6.96 5.66 15.58
CA SER A 134 -7.80 5.31 14.44
C SER A 134 -9.26 5.34 14.84
N MET A 135 -10.13 5.59 13.86
CA MET A 135 -11.57 5.56 14.02
C MET A 135 -12.19 4.78 12.85
N ARG A 136 -12.93 3.73 13.19
CA ARG A 136 -13.63 2.88 12.20
C ARG A 136 -15.14 3.06 12.36
N GLY A 137 -15.77 3.50 11.28
CA GLY A 137 -17.22 3.48 11.10
C GLY A 137 -17.63 2.38 10.13
N LEU A 138 -18.90 2.40 9.70
CA LEU A 138 -19.45 1.36 8.81
C LEU A 138 -18.83 1.39 7.39
N ASN A 139 -18.68 2.58 6.81
CA ASN A 139 -18.14 2.79 5.46
C ASN A 139 -16.95 3.76 5.46
N ARG A 140 -16.36 4.05 6.63
CA ARG A 140 -15.27 4.99 6.75
C ARG A 140 -14.25 4.48 7.75
N MET A 141 -12.98 4.64 7.42
CA MET A 141 -11.88 4.45 8.35
C MET A 141 -11.00 5.69 8.30
N THR A 142 -10.59 6.18 9.47
CA THR A 142 -9.55 7.19 9.62
C THR A 142 -8.43 6.55 10.43
N LEU A 143 -7.19 6.65 9.97
CA LEU A 143 -6.04 6.11 10.68
C LEU A 143 -4.86 7.05 10.56
N SER A 144 -4.11 7.18 11.65
CA SER A 144 -2.83 7.88 11.63
C SER A 144 -1.72 6.91 11.21
N SER A 145 -0.82 7.37 10.33
CA SER A 145 0.31 6.59 9.84
C SER A 145 1.50 7.47 9.53
N ASN A 146 2.70 6.88 9.57
CA ASN A 146 3.93 7.52 9.13
C ASN A 146 4.23 7.34 7.64
N ALA A 147 3.30 6.82 6.84
CA ALA A 147 3.47 6.60 5.40
C ALA A 147 4.00 7.84 4.65
N TRP A 148 3.62 9.05 5.08
CA TRP A 148 4.09 10.31 4.51
C TRP A 148 5.62 10.51 4.60
N LEU A 149 6.30 9.88 5.56
CA LEU A 149 7.76 9.93 5.69
C LEU A 149 8.48 9.10 4.61
N HIS A 150 7.76 8.19 3.96
CA HIS A 150 8.29 7.33 2.90
C HIS A 150 8.13 7.96 1.51
N ALA A 151 7.57 9.16 1.39
CA ALA A 151 7.38 9.84 0.11
C ALA A 151 8.72 10.18 -0.55
N ASP A 152 8.85 9.90 -1.85
CA ASP A 152 10.05 10.28 -2.62
C ASP A 152 9.95 11.69 -3.19
N THR A 153 10.49 12.68 -2.50
CA THR A 153 10.44 14.08 -2.98
C THR A 153 11.22 14.32 -4.28
N ARG A 154 12.01 13.34 -4.76
CA ARG A 154 12.74 13.43 -6.04
C ARG A 154 11.99 12.77 -7.19
N GLY A 155 10.97 11.97 -6.91
CA GLY A 155 10.17 11.26 -7.90
C GLY A 155 9.01 12.09 -8.45
N SER A 156 8.28 11.50 -9.41
CA SER A 156 7.01 12.05 -9.89
C SER A 156 5.99 12.16 -8.75
N GLU A 157 4.97 13.00 -8.93
CA GLU A 157 3.89 13.18 -7.94
C GLU A 157 3.21 11.85 -7.57
N LEU A 158 3.09 10.95 -8.55
CA LEU A 158 2.55 9.61 -8.34
C LEU A 158 3.43 8.76 -7.39
N VAL A 159 4.76 8.78 -7.60
CA VAL A 159 5.70 8.03 -6.75
C VAL A 159 5.72 8.57 -5.32
N GLN A 160 5.51 9.88 -5.14
CA GLN A 160 5.40 10.49 -3.82
C GLN A 160 4.24 9.93 -2.98
N ILE A 161 3.15 9.50 -3.63
CA ILE A 161 1.97 8.98 -2.95
C ILE A 161 1.93 7.45 -2.85
N PHE A 162 2.91 6.72 -3.41
CA PHE A 162 2.97 5.25 -3.33
C PHE A 162 2.85 4.69 -1.91
N PRO A 163 3.49 5.27 -0.87
CA PRO A 163 3.31 4.78 0.50
C PRO A 163 1.88 4.97 1.03
N LEU A 164 1.17 6.00 0.58
CA LEU A 164 -0.23 6.23 0.96
C LEU A 164 -1.15 5.24 0.24
N ILE A 165 -0.88 4.97 -1.04
CA ILE A 165 -1.56 3.89 -1.79
C ILE A 165 -1.29 2.55 -1.13
N ALA A 166 -0.05 2.28 -0.67
CA ALA A 166 0.30 1.06 0.04
C ALA A 166 -0.56 0.86 1.30
N VAL A 167 -0.72 1.91 2.11
CA VAL A 167 -1.64 1.87 3.25
C VAL A 167 -3.07 1.59 2.77
N ALA A 168 -3.55 2.26 1.73
CA ALA A 168 -4.89 1.99 1.20
C ALA A 168 -5.09 0.54 0.73
N VAL A 169 -4.08 -0.07 0.11
CA VAL A 169 -4.08 -1.47 -0.31
C VAL A 169 -4.24 -2.40 0.89
N LEU A 170 -3.55 -2.14 2.00
CA LEU A 170 -3.63 -2.94 3.22
C LEU A 170 -5.03 -2.92 3.86
N PHE A 171 -5.71 -1.77 3.84
CA PHE A 171 -7.04 -1.60 4.43
C PHE A 171 -8.20 -1.78 3.44
N ALA A 172 -7.92 -2.04 2.17
CA ALA A 172 -8.96 -2.15 1.15
C ALA A 172 -9.94 -3.31 1.45
N GLU A 173 -9.44 -4.43 1.97
CA GLU A 173 -10.29 -5.58 2.29
C GLU A 173 -11.19 -5.32 3.49
N ASP A 174 -10.67 -4.62 4.51
CA ASP A 174 -11.42 -4.18 5.69
C ASP A 174 -12.64 -3.31 5.34
N LEU A 175 -12.59 -2.62 4.20
CA LEU A 175 -13.65 -1.76 3.69
C LEU A 175 -14.39 -2.38 2.49
N ASN A 176 -14.15 -3.66 2.21
CA ASN A 176 -14.76 -4.43 1.12
C ASN A 176 -14.59 -3.78 -0.27
N ALA A 177 -13.42 -3.21 -0.51
CA ALA A 177 -13.10 -2.46 -1.72
C ALA A 177 -12.19 -3.24 -2.69
N ASP A 178 -12.54 -3.12 -3.97
CA ASP A 178 -11.79 -3.68 -5.11
C ASP A 178 -11.27 -2.59 -6.06
N VAL A 179 -11.61 -1.32 -5.83
CA VAL A 179 -11.11 -0.18 -6.61
C VAL A 179 -10.69 0.92 -5.65
N LEU A 180 -9.47 1.41 -5.82
CA LEU A 180 -8.98 2.61 -5.14
C LEU A 180 -9.30 3.84 -6.00
N ARG A 181 -9.88 4.87 -5.39
CA ARG A 181 -10.07 6.17 -6.02
C ARG A 181 -9.19 7.18 -5.32
N ILE A 182 -8.23 7.73 -6.06
CA ILE A 182 -7.25 8.69 -5.55
C ILE A 182 -7.51 10.07 -6.16
N ARG A 183 -7.23 11.14 -5.40
CA ARG A 183 -7.28 12.51 -5.94
C ARG A 183 -5.96 12.87 -6.61
N GLY A 184 -6.05 13.48 -7.78
CA GLY A 184 -4.90 13.94 -8.56
C GLY A 184 -5.13 13.85 -10.06
N GLN A 185 -4.23 14.45 -10.83
CA GLN A 185 -4.17 14.32 -12.28
C GLN A 185 -2.80 13.76 -12.67
N PHE A 186 -2.72 12.43 -12.66
CA PHE A 186 -1.55 11.65 -13.04
C PHE A 186 -1.63 11.28 -14.53
N ASP A 187 -0.48 11.28 -15.19
CA ASP A 187 -0.36 10.85 -16.57
C ASP A 187 -0.57 9.34 -16.68
N GLU A 188 -1.71 8.92 -17.22
CA GLU A 188 -2.05 7.51 -17.40
C GLU A 188 -1.18 6.78 -18.43
N SER A 189 -0.45 7.54 -19.27
CA SER A 189 0.49 7.00 -20.24
C SER A 189 1.89 6.80 -19.68
N SER A 190 2.16 7.28 -18.46
CA SER A 190 3.45 7.10 -17.79
C SER A 190 3.73 5.64 -17.44
N ASP A 191 5.01 5.25 -17.51
CA ASP A 191 5.44 3.91 -17.13
C ASP A 191 5.12 3.62 -15.65
N GLU A 192 5.23 4.63 -14.78
CA GLU A 192 4.89 4.49 -13.36
C GLU A 192 3.41 4.18 -13.15
N TRP A 193 2.50 4.84 -13.87
CA TRP A 193 1.07 4.56 -13.78
C TRP A 193 0.74 3.16 -14.30
N ILE A 194 1.28 2.79 -15.46
CA ILE A 194 1.04 1.47 -16.06
C ILE A 194 1.55 0.36 -15.13
N ASN A 195 2.74 0.54 -14.54
CA ASN A 195 3.31 -0.42 -13.59
C ASN A 195 2.47 -0.52 -12.31
N LEU A 196 1.98 0.61 -11.78
CA LEU A 196 1.08 0.64 -10.63
C LEU A 196 -0.21 -0.14 -10.91
N VAL A 197 -0.88 0.15 -12.04
CA VAL A 197 -2.12 -0.53 -12.44
C VAL A 197 -1.90 -2.03 -12.59
N ARG A 198 -0.81 -2.45 -13.24
CA ARG A 198 -0.47 -3.87 -13.41
C ARG A 198 -0.22 -4.54 -12.06
N LEU A 199 0.53 -3.90 -11.18
CA LEU A 199 0.84 -4.43 -9.86
C LEU A 199 -0.43 -4.61 -9.02
N LEU A 200 -1.28 -3.58 -8.94
CA LEU A 200 -2.55 -3.64 -8.20
C LEU A 200 -3.52 -4.70 -8.78
N ALA A 201 -3.57 -4.83 -10.11
CA ALA A 201 -4.43 -5.81 -10.77
C ALA A 201 -4.11 -7.25 -10.35
N THR A 202 -2.84 -7.58 -10.07
CA THR A 202 -2.45 -8.92 -9.57
C THR A 202 -3.01 -9.25 -8.20
N ALA A 203 -3.28 -8.24 -7.36
CA ALA A 203 -3.92 -8.38 -6.06
C ALA A 203 -5.43 -8.06 -6.12
N ARG A 204 -6.02 -8.10 -7.32
CA ARG A 204 -7.43 -7.78 -7.61
C ARG A 204 -7.84 -6.43 -7.02
N LEU A 205 -7.02 -5.42 -7.27
CA LEU A 205 -7.33 -4.03 -6.98
C LEU A 205 -7.23 -3.22 -8.27
N GLY A 206 -8.29 -2.48 -8.59
CA GLY A 206 -8.27 -1.42 -9.58
C GLY A 206 -7.80 -0.11 -8.95
N ILE A 207 -7.39 0.83 -9.79
CA ILE A 207 -7.15 2.21 -9.39
C ILE A 207 -7.77 3.18 -10.39
N THR A 208 -8.33 4.27 -9.88
CA THR A 208 -8.92 5.35 -10.65
C THR A 208 -8.52 6.67 -10.03
N GLN A 209 -8.44 7.72 -10.84
CA GLN A 209 -8.15 9.07 -10.37
C GLN A 209 -9.36 9.99 -10.54
N VAL A 210 -9.47 10.97 -9.65
CA VAL A 210 -10.43 12.08 -9.78
C VAL A 210 -9.72 13.42 -9.62
N PRO A 211 -10.24 14.48 -10.27
CA PRO A 211 -9.69 15.82 -10.08
C PRO A 211 -9.61 16.18 -8.60
N ALA A 212 -8.51 16.86 -8.22
CA ALA A 212 -8.30 17.38 -6.88
C ALA A 212 -9.41 18.37 -6.48
#